data_AF-E1R0F0-F1
#
_entry.id   AF-E1R0F0-F1
#
_cell.length_a   1.000
_cell.length_b   1.000
_cell.length_c   1.000
_cell.angle_alpha   90.00
_cell.angle_beta   90.00
_cell.angle_gamma   90.00
#
_symmetry.space_group_name_H-M   'P 1'
#
loop_
_entity.id
_entity.type
_entity.pdbx_description
1 polymer ?
#
loop_
_entity_poly.entity_id
_entity_poly.type
_entity_poly.pdbx_seq_one_letter_code
_entity_poly.pdbx_strand_id
1 'polypeptide(L)' 'MTHYTHELTNTEIACGITLEQVARELPRALVRGDRVHLDGQLSPALATSVARAAFGTDDVEFVGIGKHTGFLIYRRI' A
#
# COMPACT_ATOMS: atom_id res chain seq x y z
N MET A 1 -4.61 0.30 22.43
CA MET A 1 -4.14 0.71 21.09
C MET A 1 -3.00 -0.22 20.74
N THR A 2 -3.21 -1.15 19.82
CA THR A 2 -2.16 -2.05 19.35
C THR A 2 -1.25 -1.26 18.42
N HIS A 3 0.04 -1.20 18.74
CA HIS A 3 1.02 -0.60 17.84
C HIS A 3 1.24 -1.56 16.67
N TYR A 4 1.12 -1.07 15.44
CA TYR A 4 1.55 -1.78 14.25
C TYR A 4 2.92 -1.24 13.82
N THR A 5 3.89 -2.14 13.68
CA THR A 5 5.20 -1.83 13.12
C THR A 5 5.21 -2.37 11.69
N HIS A 6 5.32 -1.49 10.71
CA HIS A 6 5.44 -1.92 9.32
C HIS A 6 6.84 -2.45 9.04
N GLU A 7 6.92 -3.70 8.57
CA GLU A 7 8.16 -4.32 8.13
C GLU A 7 8.07 -4.74 6.67
N LEU A 8 9.17 -4.52 5.95
CA LEU A 8 9.29 -4.95 4.57
C LEU A 8 9.52 -6.47 4.52
N THR A 9 8.84 -7.11 3.58
CA THR A 9 9.06 -8.52 3.23
C THR A 9 10.35 -8.68 2.44
N ASN A 10 10.90 -9.90 2.43
CA ASN A 10 12.07 -10.23 1.61
C ASN A 10 11.85 -9.91 0.13
N THR A 11 10.62 -10.07 -0.38
CA THR A 11 10.26 -9.73 -1.76
C THR A 11 10.32 -8.22 -2.00
N GLU A 12 9.76 -7.40 -1.10
CA GLU A 12 9.82 -5.94 -1.21
C GLU A 12 11.28 -5.45 -1.17
N ILE A 13 12.10 -6.02 -0.28
CA ILE A 13 13.53 -5.73 -0.20
C ILE A 13 14.23 -6.12 -1.50
N ALA A 14 13.95 -7.31 -2.06
CA ALA A 14 14.51 -7.77 -3.33
C ALA A 14 14.07 -6.89 -4.52
N CYS A 15 12.88 -6.29 -4.45
CA CYS A 15 12.40 -5.28 -5.40
C CYS A 15 13.00 -3.88 -5.18
N GLY A 16 13.89 -3.71 -4.19
CA GLY A 16 14.56 -2.45 -3.89
C GLY A 16 13.66 -1.43 -3.17
N ILE A 17 12.57 -1.87 -2.54
CA ILE A 17 11.69 -1.01 -1.76
C ILE A 17 12.38 -0.63 -0.44
N THR A 18 12.23 0.63 -0.03
CA THR A 18 12.73 1.12 1.27
C THR A 18 11.59 1.69 2.12
N LEU A 19 11.78 1.69 3.45
CA LEU A 19 10.80 2.25 4.38
C LEU A 19 10.59 3.76 4.14
N GLU A 20 11.62 4.48 3.66
CA GLU A 20 11.52 5.89 3.31
C GLU A 20 10.61 6.13 2.10
N GLN A 21 10.61 5.21 1.11
CA GLN A 21 9.68 5.28 -0.01
C GLN A 21 8.25 5.04 0.46
N VAL A 22 8.03 4.06 1.33
CA VAL A 22 6.72 3.78 1.92
C VAL A 22 6.24 4.99 2.74
N ALA A 23 7.08 5.53 3.60
CA ALA A 23 6.76 6.69 4.44
C ALA A 23 6.47 7.96 3.62
N ARG A 24 7.08 8.11 2.43
CA ARG A 24 6.80 9.22 1.51
C ARG A 24 5.43 9.12 0.86
N GLU A 25 5.02 7.91 0.49
CA GLU A 25 3.75 7.68 -0.21
C GLU A 25 2.57 7.50 0.75
N LEU A 26 2.81 7.05 1.99
CA LEU A 26 1.77 6.81 2.98
C LEU A 26 0.83 8.01 3.23
N PRO A 27 1.31 9.27 3.36
CA PRO A 27 0.44 10.43 3.52
C PRO A 27 -0.43 10.74 2.29
N ARG A 28 -0.08 10.19 1.12
CA ARG A 28 -0.80 10.37 -0.15
C ARG A 28 -1.85 9.28 -0.37
N ALA A 29 -1.88 8.26 0.48
CA ALA A 29 -2.86 7.19 0.41
C ALA A 29 -4.26 7.68 0.82
N LEU A 30 -5.26 7.46 -0.02
CA LEU A 30 -6.65 7.75 0.31
C LEU A 30 -7.31 6.48 0.86
N VAL A 31 -7.55 6.47 2.17
CA VAL A 31 -8.29 5.38 2.84
C VAL A 31 -9.78 5.68 2.86
N ARG A 32 -10.60 4.76 2.34
CA ARG A 32 -12.08 4.84 2.39
C ARG A 32 -12.67 3.46 2.69
N GLY A 33 -13.20 3.31 3.91
CA GLY A 33 -13.78 2.04 4.36
C GLY A 33 -12.73 0.93 4.39
N ASP A 34 -13.01 -0.17 3.70
CA ASP A 34 -12.12 -1.32 3.55
C ASP A 34 -11.11 -1.17 2.40
N ARG A 35 -11.06 0.01 1.75
CA ARG A 35 -10.22 0.25 0.57
C ARG A 35 -9.20 1.35 0.76
N VAL A 36 -8.05 1.16 0.14
CA VAL A 36 -7.03 2.20 -0.03
C VAL A 36 -6.78 2.44 -1.50
N HIS A 37 -6.76 3.71 -1.87
CA HIS A 37 -6.53 4.18 -3.22
C HIS A 37 -5.16 4.84 -3.26
N LEU A 38 -4.29 4.33 -4.14
CA LEU A 38 -2.91 4.76 -4.29
C LEU A 38 -2.66 5.28 -5.71
N ASP A 39 -1.61 6.07 -5.87
CA ASP A 39 -1.19 6.59 -7.17
C ASP A 39 -0.97 5.43 -8.16
N GLY A 40 -1.55 5.57 -9.36
CA GLY A 40 -1.48 4.60 -10.45
C GLY A 40 -0.08 4.34 -10.99
N GLN A 41 0.87 5.24 -10.71
CA GLN A 41 2.24 5.17 -11.19
C GLN A 41 3.20 4.43 -10.23
N LEU A 42 2.73 4.03 -9.04
CA LEU A 42 3.55 3.27 -8.11
C LEU A 42 3.82 1.87 -8.66
N SER A 43 5.02 1.35 -8.39
CA SER A 43 5.30 -0.06 -8.66
C SER A 43 4.39 -0.95 -7.80
N PRO A 44 4.00 -2.14 -8.27
CA PRO A 44 3.13 -3.05 -7.51
C PRO A 44 3.68 -3.38 -6.11
N ALA A 45 5.00 -3.57 -5.99
CA ALA A 45 5.65 -3.84 -4.71
C ALA A 45 5.52 -2.67 -3.73
N LEU A 46 5.81 -1.44 -4.19
CA LEU A 46 5.67 -0.24 -3.35
C LEU A 46 4.21 0.01 -2.97
N ALA A 47 3.29 -0.12 -3.93
CA ALA A 47 1.88 0.09 -3.69
C ALA A 47 1.30 -0.93 -2.70
N THR A 48 1.70 -2.20 -2.80
CA THR A 48 1.27 -3.24 -1.83
C THR A 48 1.81 -2.94 -0.43
N SER A 49 3.09 -2.56 -0.32
CA SER A 49 3.72 -2.18 0.94
C SER A 49 3.02 -0.98 1.60
N VAL A 50 2.73 0.06 0.80
CA VAL A 50 1.98 1.25 1.26
C VAL A 50 0.56 0.88 1.68
N ALA A 51 -0.11 -0.04 0.98
CA ALA A 51 -1.44 -0.52 1.36
C ALA A 51 -1.43 -1.24 2.72
N ARG A 52 -0.44 -2.13 2.94
CA ARG A 52 -0.23 -2.81 4.23
C ARG A 52 0.02 -1.81 5.36
N ALA A 53 0.91 -0.86 5.12
CA ALA A 53 1.22 0.22 6.07
C ALA A 53 -0.01 1.11 6.38
N ALA A 54 -0.79 1.47 5.36
CA ALA A 54 -1.99 2.30 5.51
C ALA A 54 -3.07 1.63 6.34
N PHE A 55 -3.23 0.31 6.21
CA PHE A 55 -4.20 -0.43 7.00
C PHE A 55 -3.67 -0.93 8.34
N GLY A 56 -2.36 -1.01 8.51
CA GLY A 56 -1.75 -1.63 9.68
C GLY A 56 -1.99 -3.14 9.75
N THR A 57 -1.95 -3.81 8.59
CA THR A 57 -2.08 -5.28 8.48
C THR A 57 -1.32 -5.78 7.25
N ASP A 58 -1.01 -7.07 7.23
CA ASP A 58 -0.46 -7.76 6.06
C ASP A 58 -1.55 -8.30 5.12
N ASP A 59 -2.79 -8.34 5.60
CA ASP A 59 -3.94 -8.90 4.88
C ASP A 59 -4.56 -7.86 3.93
N VAL A 60 -3.95 -7.69 2.77
CA VAL A 60 -4.43 -6.80 1.70
C VAL A 60 -4.50 -7.53 0.35
N GLU A 61 -5.52 -7.20 -0.43
CA GLU A 61 -5.76 -7.72 -1.77
C GLU A 61 -5.74 -6.60 -2.80
N PHE A 62 -5.11 -6.83 -3.95
CA PHE A 62 -5.27 -5.94 -5.09
C PHE A 62 -6.62 -6.16 -5.77
N VAL A 63 -7.44 -5.12 -5.84
CA VAL A 63 -8.79 -5.17 -6.43
C VAL A 63 -8.78 -4.77 -7.90
N GLY A 64 -7.91 -3.85 -8.28
CA GLY A 64 -7.82 -3.36 -9.66
C GLY A 64 -7.42 -1.90 -9.78
N ILE A 65 -7.59 -1.36 -10.97
CA ILE A 65 -7.26 0.03 -11.32
C ILE A 65 -8.57 0.80 -11.53
N GLY A 66 -8.70 1.96 -10.88
CA GLY A 66 -9.85 2.83 -11.04
C GLY A 66 -9.98 3.34 -12.47
N LYS A 67 -11.05 2.96 -13.18
CA LYS A 67 -11.24 3.27 -14.62
C LYS A 67 -11.16 4.77 -14.96
N HIS A 68 -11.53 5.65 -14.03
CA HIS A 68 -11.55 7.10 -14.25
C HIS A 68 -10.44 7.85 -13.51
N THR A 69 -9.87 7.26 -12.46
CA THR A 69 -8.88 7.92 -11.60
C THR A 69 -7.47 7.41 -11.83
N GLY A 70 -7.31 6.24 -12.45
CA GLY A 70 -6.02 5.57 -12.59
C GLY A 70 -5.45 5.01 -11.27
N PHE A 71 -6.16 5.14 -10.15
CA PHE A 71 -5.64 4.69 -8.85
C PHE A 71 -5.53 3.17 -8.78
N LEU A 72 -4.46 2.69 -8.17
CA LEU A 72 -4.36 1.31 -7.70
C LEU A 72 -5.26 1.17 -6.46
N ILE A 73 -6.14 0.17 -6.47
CA ILE A 73 -7.12 -0.05 -5.40
C ILE A 73 -6.75 -1.35 -4.70
N TYR A 74 -6.52 -1.25 -3.39
CA TYR A 74 -6.35 -2.41 -2.52
C TYR A 74 -7.48 -2.47 -1.49
N ARG A 75 -7.81 -3.68 -1.04
CA ARG A 75 -8.84 -3.95 -0.03
C ARG A 75 -8.24 -4.74 1.13
N ARG A 76 -8.67 -4.45 2.36
CA ARG A 76 -8.37 -5.27 3.54
C ARG A 76 -9.20 -6.55 3.53
N ILE A 77 -8.58 -7.70 3.79
CA ILE A 77 -9.27 -9.00 3.99
C ILE A 77 -9.48 -9.27 5.48
#